data_AF-A0A968WIP7-F1
#
_entry.id   AF-A0A968WIP7-F1
#
_cell.length_a   1.000
_cell.length_b   1.000
_cell.length_c   1.000
_cell.angle_alpha   90.00
_cell.angle_beta   90.00
_cell.angle_gamma   90.00
#
_symmetry.space_group_name_H-M   'P 1'
#
loop_
_entity.id
_entity.type
_entity.pdbx_description
1 polymer ?
#
loop_
_entity_poly.entity_id
_entity_poly.type
_entity_poly.pdbx_seq_one_letter_code
_entity_poly.pdbx_strand_id
1 'polypeptide(L)'
;MLPSGRFQADGMNDIQPFDWHRIFLGDTPPLFLLEIALPVADIPRSYVGKFRVKRTDGFRCVALRHEGSWYDMPGAYAKLMQHIAGAGFLPSDENRELYINIDFLHPEANVTEIQMGII
;
A
#
# COMPACT_ATOMS: atom_id res chain seq x y z
N MET A 1 -16.37 12.42 -18.29
CA MET A 1 -14.89 12.42 -18.40
C MET A 1 -14.37 13.22 -17.22
N LEU A 2 -14.08 12.56 -16.10
CA LEU A 2 -13.57 13.22 -14.90
C LEU A 2 -12.06 13.48 -15.07
N PRO A 3 -11.54 14.64 -14.64
CA PRO A 3 -10.12 14.92 -14.75
C PRO A 3 -9.38 14.04 -13.75
N SER A 4 -8.43 13.24 -14.25
CA SER A 4 -7.45 12.55 -13.43
C SER A 4 -6.65 13.61 -12.65
N GLY A 5 -7.06 13.88 -11.41
CA GLY A 5 -6.39 14.83 -10.54
C GLY A 5 -4.97 14.34 -10.27
N ARG A 6 -3.98 14.96 -10.90
CA ARG A 6 -2.58 14.81 -10.51
C ARG A 6 -2.41 15.55 -9.20
N PHE A 7 -2.10 14.84 -8.13
CA PHE A 7 -1.61 15.44 -6.91
C PHE A 7 -0.15 15.89 -7.15
N GLN A 8 0.22 17.02 -6.57
CA GLN A 8 1.59 17.54 -6.58
C GLN A 8 2.02 17.73 -5.14
N ALA A 9 2.81 16.80 -4.61
CA ALA A 9 3.47 16.99 -3.34
C ALA A 9 4.70 17.89 -3.53
N ASP A 10 4.59 19.17 -3.14
CA ASP A 10 5.74 20.06 -2.98
C ASP A 10 6.62 20.20 -4.24
N GLY A 11 5.99 20.27 -5.41
CA GLY A 11 6.65 20.39 -6.71
C GLY A 11 7.17 19.08 -7.32
N MET A 12 6.94 17.94 -6.66
CA MET A 12 7.20 16.62 -7.25
C MET A 12 6.02 16.16 -8.12
N ASN A 13 6.33 15.46 -9.20
CA ASN A 13 5.33 14.77 -10.00
C ASN A 13 5.06 13.39 -9.39
N ASP A 14 3.86 13.22 -8.85
CA ASP A 14 3.38 11.92 -8.38
C ASP A 14 3.19 10.97 -9.56
N ILE A 15 3.54 9.70 -9.37
CA ILE A 15 3.17 8.62 -10.27
C ILE A 15 2.10 7.76 -9.61
N GLN A 16 1.09 7.37 -10.37
CA GLN A 16 0.12 6.37 -9.93
C GLN A 16 0.74 4.97 -10.08
N PRO A 17 0.37 4.00 -9.23
CA PRO A 17 -0.63 4.06 -8.14
C PRO A 17 -0.10 4.66 -6.83
N PHE A 18 -0.98 5.04 -5.90
CA PHE A 18 -0.57 5.44 -4.54
C PHE A 18 -0.08 4.23 -3.72
N ASP A 19 1.03 4.36 -3.00
CA ASP A 19 1.65 3.27 -2.22
C ASP A 19 1.55 3.56 -0.71
N TRP A 20 0.86 2.70 0.04
CA TRP A 20 0.82 2.77 1.50
C TRP A 20 1.66 1.61 2.07
N HIS A 21 2.75 1.93 2.78
CA HIS A 21 3.58 0.95 3.47
C HIS A 21 3.06 0.71 4.88
N ARG A 22 2.77 -0.56 5.20
CA ARG A 22 2.34 -0.96 6.54
C ARG A 22 3.38 -1.89 7.14
N ILE A 23 4.31 -1.32 7.90
CA ILE A 23 5.33 -2.10 8.60
C ILE A 23 4.74 -2.53 9.95
N PHE A 24 4.61 -3.84 10.19
CA PHE A 24 4.31 -4.34 11.53
C PHE A 24 5.61 -4.37 12.33
N LEU A 25 5.56 -3.86 13.56
CA LEU A 25 6.57 -4.14 14.58
C LEU A 25 5.80 -4.81 15.72
N GLY A 26 6.11 -6.08 16.02
CA GLY A 26 5.66 -6.73 17.26
C GLY A 26 6.28 -6.02 18.46
N ASP A 27 5.63 -5.94 19.64
CA ASP A 27 5.69 -7.02 20.63
C ASP A 27 4.52 -6.93 21.66
N THR A 28 3.27 -6.89 21.18
CA THR A 28 1.98 -6.67 21.90
C THR A 28 1.69 -5.22 22.40
N PRO A 29 0.44 -4.69 22.31
CA PRO A 29 -0.76 -5.15 21.60
C PRO A 29 -1.47 -4.06 20.73
N PRO A 30 -1.59 -4.31 19.43
CA PRO A 30 -0.51 -4.05 18.50
C PRO A 30 -0.48 -2.56 18.12
N LEU A 31 0.51 -1.83 18.65
CA LEU A 31 0.97 -0.61 17.97
C LEU A 31 1.53 -1.08 16.62
N PHE A 32 0.92 -0.68 15.52
CA PHE A 32 1.51 -0.86 14.19
C PHE A 32 2.01 0.48 13.68
N LEU A 33 3.10 0.47 12.92
CA LEU A 33 3.57 1.66 12.24
C LEU A 33 2.85 1.75 10.89
N LEU A 34 2.12 2.85 10.69
CA LEU A 34 1.54 3.16 9.38
C LEU A 34 2.42 4.21 8.70
N GLU A 35 3.04 3.84 7.58
CA GLU A 35 3.78 4.76 6.72
C GLU A 35 2.93 5.03 5.46
N ILE A 36 2.46 6.28 5.32
CA ILE A 36 1.71 6.71 4.14
C ILE A 36 2.69 7.40 3.21
N ALA A 37 2.83 6.89 2.00
CA ALA A 37 3.76 7.41 1.01
C ALA A 37 3.07 7.72 -0.32
N LEU A 38 3.74 8.53 -1.13
CA LEU A 38 3.38 8.77 -2.52
C LEU A 38 4.59 8.38 -3.36
N PRO A 39 4.46 7.45 -4.32
CA PRO A 39 5.58 7.16 -5.20
C PRO A 39 5.78 8.34 -6.14
N VAL A 40 7.04 8.76 -6.23
CA VAL A 40 7.48 9.87 -7.09
C VAL A 40 8.47 9.33 -8.12
N ALA A 41 8.35 9.76 -9.36
CA ALA A 41 9.25 9.32 -10.43
C ALA A 41 10.67 9.85 -10.24
N ASP A 42 10.77 11.11 -9.81
CA ASP A 42 12.02 11.83 -9.66
C ASP A 42 11.97 12.68 -8.40
N ILE A 43 13.10 12.75 -7.71
CA ILE A 43 13.31 13.66 -6.57
C ILE A 43 14.30 14.73 -7.03
N PRO A 44 13.91 16.03 -7.02
CA PRO A 44 14.85 17.10 -7.31
C PRO A 44 16.05 17.03 -6.37
N ARG A 45 17.28 17.18 -6.91
CA ARG A 45 18.51 17.16 -6.10
C ARG A 45 18.53 18.20 -4.97
N SER A 46 17.77 19.27 -5.13
CA SER A 46 17.64 20.39 -4.19
C SER A 46 16.35 20.34 -3.36
N TYR A 47 15.69 19.18 -3.26
CA TYR A 47 14.46 19.07 -2.48
C TYR A 47 14.72 19.39 -1.00
N VAL A 48 14.08 20.45 -0.51
CA VAL A 48 14.07 20.86 0.89
C VAL A 48 12.62 21.11 1.26
N GLY A 49 11.93 20.06 1.65
CA GLY A 49 10.51 20.11 1.98
C GLY A 49 10.19 19.41 3.29
N LYS A 50 8.89 19.38 3.63
CA LYS A 50 8.41 18.83 4.90
C LYS A 50 8.33 17.30 4.92
N PHE A 51 8.26 16.67 3.74
CA PHE A 51 8.17 15.23 3.63
C PHE A 51 9.56 14.58 3.59
N ARG A 52 9.66 13.39 4.16
CA ARG A 52 10.88 12.59 4.03
C ARG A 52 10.81 11.80 2.73
N VAL A 53 11.92 11.81 2.02
CA VAL A 53 12.11 10.98 0.83
C VAL A 53 12.82 9.70 1.25
N LYS A 54 12.27 8.56 0.85
CA LYS A 54 12.80 7.22 1.16
C LYS A 54 12.73 6.36 -0.09
N ARG A 55 13.71 5.46 -0.25
CA ARG A 55 13.59 4.33 -1.19
C ARG A 55 12.95 3.18 -0.45
N THR A 56 11.92 2.60 -1.04
CA THR A 56 11.28 1.41 -0.47
C THR A 56 11.93 0.17 -1.04
N ASP A 57 12.45 -0.68 -0.16
CA ASP A 57 13.01 -1.97 -0.56
C ASP A 57 11.90 -2.94 -1.00
N GLY A 58 12.27 -3.89 -1.87
CA GLY A 58 11.42 -5.02 -2.21
C GLY A 58 11.43 -6.06 -1.08
N PHE A 59 10.32 -6.77 -0.90
CA PHE A 59 10.21 -7.88 0.04
C PHE A 59 9.45 -9.04 -0.62
N ARG A 60 9.67 -10.27 -0.15
CA ARG A 60 8.90 -11.44 -0.63
C ARG A 60 7.50 -11.38 -0.03
N CYS A 61 6.48 -11.48 -0.87
CA CYS A 61 5.09 -11.41 -0.44
C CYS A 61 4.19 -12.32 -1.27
N VAL A 62 3.02 -12.62 -0.72
CA VAL A 62 1.84 -13.02 -1.49
C VAL A 62 0.99 -11.77 -1.71
N ALA A 63 0.58 -11.53 -2.96
CA ALA A 63 -0.21 -10.37 -3.33
C ALA A 63 -1.61 -10.79 -3.81
N LEU A 64 -2.62 -9.98 -3.48
CA LEU A 64 -3.98 -10.12 -3.99
C LEU A 64 -4.55 -8.74 -4.31
N ARG A 65 -5.15 -8.64 -5.49
CA ARG A 65 -5.89 -7.45 -5.91
C ARG A 65 -7.34 -7.55 -5.44
N HIS A 66 -7.75 -6.62 -4.59
CA HIS A 66 -9.11 -6.42 -4.14
C HIS A 66 -9.79 -5.38 -5.03
N GLU A 67 -10.92 -5.76 -5.61
CA GLU A 67 -11.78 -4.87 -6.40
C GLU A 67 -13.11 -4.75 -5.66
N GLY A 68 -13.52 -3.53 -5.36
CA GLY A 68 -14.70 -3.25 -4.56
C GLY A 68 -14.42 -2.46 -3.29
N SER A 69 -15.44 -2.35 -2.45
CA SER A 69 -15.42 -1.50 -1.26
C SER A 69 -14.31 -1.88 -0.27
N TRP A 70 -13.68 -0.89 0.35
CA TRP A 70 -12.66 -1.13 1.38
C TRP A 70 -13.21 -1.86 2.61
N TYR A 71 -14.53 -1.78 2.85
CA TYR A 71 -15.19 -2.54 3.91
C TYR A 71 -15.11 -4.05 3.71
N ASP A 72 -14.88 -4.51 2.47
CA ASP A 72 -14.77 -5.92 2.11
C ASP A 72 -13.32 -6.44 2.10
N MET A 73 -12.32 -5.56 2.31
CA MET A 73 -10.90 -5.94 2.38
C MET A 73 -10.57 -7.00 3.44
N PRO A 74 -11.26 -7.12 4.60
CA PRO A 74 -11.01 -8.23 5.51
C PRO A 74 -11.15 -9.61 4.85
N GLY A 75 -12.05 -9.74 3.86
CA GLY A 75 -12.19 -10.97 3.07
C GLY A 75 -10.99 -11.23 2.15
N ALA A 76 -10.38 -10.19 1.61
CA ALA A 76 -9.15 -10.28 0.82
C ALA A 76 -7.96 -10.74 1.68
N TYR A 77 -7.81 -10.19 2.90
CA TYR A 77 -6.82 -10.66 3.87
C TYR A 77 -7.03 -12.12 4.28
N ALA A 78 -8.28 -12.53 4.51
CA ALA A 78 -8.58 -13.93 4.85
C ALA A 78 -8.13 -14.90 3.74
N LYS A 79 -8.37 -14.55 2.46
CA LYS A 79 -7.91 -15.35 1.31
C LYS A 79 -6.38 -15.43 1.23
N LEU A 80 -5.68 -14.30 1.46
CA LEU A 80 -4.23 -14.27 1.50
C LEU A 80 -3.68 -15.16 2.61
N MET A 81 -4.21 -15.06 3.83
CA MET A 81 -3.78 -15.88 4.96
C MET A 81 -4.04 -17.37 4.72
N GLN A 82 -5.19 -17.73 4.14
CA GLN A 82 -5.47 -19.11 3.74
C GLN A 82 -4.46 -19.63 2.71
N HIS A 83 -4.11 -18.81 1.72
CA HIS A 83 -3.11 -19.17 0.71
C HIS A 83 -1.72 -19.35 1.32
N ILE A 84 -1.27 -18.40 2.14
CA ILE A 84 0.03 -18.46 2.85
C ILE A 84 0.13 -19.75 3.68
N ALA A 85 -0.90 -20.05 4.48
CA ALA A 85 -0.93 -21.26 5.29
C ALA A 85 -0.96 -22.54 4.43
N GLY A 86 -1.78 -22.57 3.38
CA GLY A 86 -1.90 -23.71 2.48
C GLY A 86 -0.63 -24.00 1.67
N ALA A 87 0.16 -22.96 1.36
CA ALA A 87 1.44 -23.07 0.67
C ALA A 87 2.62 -23.39 1.61
N GLY A 88 2.40 -23.42 2.93
CA GLY A 88 3.45 -23.71 3.92
C GLY A 88 4.41 -22.54 4.16
N PHE A 89 4.04 -21.32 3.79
CA PHE A 89 4.81 -20.11 4.11
C PHE A 89 4.52 -19.62 5.53
N LEU A 90 5.48 -18.92 6.12
CA LEU A 90 5.27 -18.18 7.36
C LEU A 90 5.08 -16.69 7.04
N PRO A 91 4.09 -16.00 7.63
CA PRO A 91 3.98 -14.55 7.50
C PRO A 91 5.22 -13.84 8.06
N SER A 92 5.67 -12.79 7.38
CA SER A 92 6.59 -11.82 7.97
C SER A 92 5.83 -10.65 8.61
N ASP A 93 6.58 -9.67 9.10
CA ASP A 93 6.11 -8.41 9.66
C ASP A 93 5.90 -7.31 8.60
N GLU A 94 6.25 -7.58 7.34
CA GLU A 94 6.12 -6.62 6.23
C GLU A 94 4.75 -6.74 5.55
N ASN A 95 4.04 -5.62 5.42
CA ASN A 95 2.79 -5.56 4.66
C ASN A 95 2.72 -4.26 3.83
N ARG A 96 2.04 -4.31 2.69
CA ARG A 96 1.86 -3.14 1.82
C ARG A 96 0.47 -3.14 1.19
N GLU A 97 -0.16 -1.97 1.16
CA GLU A 97 -1.44 -1.74 0.49
C GLU A 97 -1.22 -0.69 -0.61
N LEU A 98 -1.38 -1.07 -1.88
CA LEU A 98 -1.31 -0.15 -3.01
C LEU A 98 -2.73 0.26 -3.39
N TYR A 99 -3.08 1.53 -3.20
CA TYR A 99 -4.39 2.06 -3.56
C TYR A 99 -4.33 2.56 -5.01
N ILE A 100 -4.71 1.70 -5.93
CA ILE A 100 -4.58 1.88 -7.38
C ILE A 100 -5.69 2.77 -7.93
N ASN A 101 -6.93 2.56 -7.48
CA ASN A 101 -8.06 3.43 -7.78
C ASN A 101 -8.81 3.76 -6.49
N ILE A 102 -9.05 5.05 -6.27
CA ILE A 102 -9.78 5.57 -5.12
C ILE A 102 -10.94 6.43 -5.62
N ASP A 103 -12.17 5.97 -5.38
CA ASP A 103 -13.41 6.70 -5.55
C ASP A 103 -14.15 6.75 -4.21
N PHE A 104 -14.22 7.95 -3.63
CA PHE A 104 -14.89 8.18 -2.35
C PHE A 104 -16.43 8.20 -2.45
N LEU A 105 -16.97 8.38 -3.66
CA LEU A 105 -18.42 8.41 -3.91
C LEU A 105 -18.95 7.03 -4.28
N HIS A 106 -18.12 6.22 -4.94
CA HIS A 106 -18.45 4.86 -5.41
C HIS A 106 -17.40 3.86 -4.90
N PRO A 107 -17.44 3.47 -3.61
CA PRO A 107 -16.43 2.57 -3.03
C PRO A 107 -16.30 1.23 -3.77
N GLU A 108 -17.34 0.76 -4.44
CA GLU A 108 -17.34 -0.41 -5.30
C GLU A 108 -16.41 -0.29 -6.51
N ALA A 109 -16.02 0.92 -6.90
CA ALA A 109 -15.06 1.16 -7.97
C ALA A 109 -13.61 1.14 -7.46
N ASN A 110 -13.38 1.01 -6.16
CA ASN A 110 -12.02 1.00 -5.60
C ASN A 110 -11.24 -0.22 -6.05
N VAL A 111 -9.93 -0.03 -6.21
CA VAL A 111 -8.98 -1.09 -6.50
C VAL A 111 -7.78 -0.94 -5.57
N THR A 112 -7.54 -1.96 -4.75
CA THR A 112 -6.41 -2.00 -3.82
C THR A 112 -5.65 -3.31 -4.00
N GLU A 113 -4.34 -3.26 -4.20
CA GLU A 113 -3.49 -4.44 -4.10
C GLU A 113 -2.96 -4.59 -2.67
N ILE A 114 -3.15 -5.76 -2.08
CA ILE A 114 -2.69 -6.09 -0.74
C ILE A 114 -1.52 -7.07 -0.88
N GLN A 115 -0.39 -6.73 -0.29
CA GLN A 115 0.81 -7.55 -0.26
C GLN A 115 1.11 -7.95 1.20
N MET A 116 1.06 -9.25 1.49
CA MET A 116 1.44 -9.82 2.79
C MET A 116 2.79 -10.49 2.69
N GLY A 117 3.75 -10.03 3.50
CA GLY A 117 5.11 -10.53 3.49
C GLY A 117 5.20 -11.98 3.97
N ILE A 118 6.16 -12.72 3.41
CA ILE A 118 6.40 -14.13 3.71
C ILE A 118 7.90 -14.44 3.89
N ILE A 119 8.17 -15.49 4.67
CA ILE A 119 9.50 -16.09 4.91
C ILE A 119 9.56 -17.48 4.28
#